data_AF-A0A975GSL6-F1
#
_entry.id   AF-A0A975GSL6-F1
#
_cell.length_a   1.000
_cell.length_b   1.000
_cell.length_c   1.000
_cell.angle_alpha   90.00
_cell.angle_beta   90.00
_cell.angle_gamma   90.00
#
_symmetry.space_group_name_H-M   'P 1'
#
loop_
_entity.id
_entity.type
_entity.pdbx_description
1 polymer ?
#
loop_
_entity_poly.entity_id
_entity_poly.type
_entity_poly.pdbx_seq_one_letter_code
_entity_poly.pdbx_strand_id
1 'polypeptide(L)'
;MNEKHPKELILDEIEEVEKLTLRWIFQAITDFGMEAHEVFLKSPDRVKDIAEDITRELLDRLAGYNVPQRIYGTVDYKKARYIIMPEQTVRQALFIDSKAEKENRSATIQMSQTSMRVRQKRSDSEIDEKGFLPEISKYGENHYLTTTSLVHFKYQDTDNIHHLQEVTIASIPNGLLQHKYNPTYDDNIWLAGRNAPTLGEDFRVRLSFAKLKSKASWRVQRIFYNESFMECTGQWDS
;
A
#
# COMPACT_ATOMS: atom_id res chain seq x y z
N MET A 1 3.07 -3.56 -29.46
CA MET A 1 2.91 -3.77 -28.01
C MET A 1 1.42 -3.77 -27.76
N ASN A 2 0.84 -4.89 -27.30
CA ASN A 2 -0.62 -4.99 -27.13
C ASN A 2 -0.99 -4.35 -25.79
N GLU A 3 -1.60 -3.15 -25.83
CA GLU A 3 -2.16 -2.53 -24.62
C GLU A 3 -3.46 -3.27 -24.28
N LYS A 4 -3.49 -3.98 -23.17
CA LYS A 4 -4.68 -4.71 -22.73
C LYS A 4 -5.53 -3.81 -21.86
N HIS A 5 -6.83 -3.79 -22.13
CA HIS A 5 -7.76 -3.00 -21.34
C HIS A 5 -7.86 -3.60 -19.92
N PRO A 6 -7.82 -2.81 -18.83
CA PRO A 6 -7.84 -3.35 -17.46
C PRO A 6 -9.02 -4.29 -17.13
N LYS A 7 -10.16 -4.13 -17.81
CA LYS A 7 -11.34 -5.01 -17.67
C LYS A 7 -11.16 -6.42 -18.26
N GLU A 8 -10.21 -6.59 -19.17
CA GLU A 8 -9.94 -7.85 -19.86
C GLU A 8 -8.89 -8.68 -19.14
N LEU A 9 -8.31 -8.13 -18.06
CA LEU A 9 -7.35 -8.85 -17.24
C LEU A 9 -8.04 -9.97 -16.48
N ILE A 10 -7.46 -11.17 -16.56
CA ILE A 10 -7.83 -12.25 -15.65
C ILE A 10 -7.20 -12.00 -14.28
N LEU A 11 -7.72 -12.70 -13.27
CA LEU A 11 -7.36 -12.47 -11.87
C LEU A 11 -5.85 -12.62 -11.60
N ASP A 12 -5.20 -13.61 -12.23
CA ASP A 12 -3.77 -13.83 -12.09
C ASP A 12 -2.95 -12.68 -12.71
N GLU A 13 -3.41 -12.09 -13.82
CA GLU A 13 -2.73 -10.93 -14.42
C GLU A 13 -2.84 -9.68 -13.53
N ILE A 14 -3.98 -9.52 -12.83
CA ILE A 14 -4.14 -8.45 -11.84
C ILE A 14 -3.14 -8.65 -10.69
N GLU A 15 -3.00 -9.88 -10.19
CA GLU A 15 -2.02 -10.20 -9.15
C GLU A 15 -0.58 -9.94 -9.59
N GLU A 16 -0.22 -10.32 -10.82
CA GLU A 16 1.12 -10.06 -11.36
C GLU A 16 1.40 -8.55 -11.49
N VAL A 17 0.41 -7.75 -11.91
CA VAL A 17 0.55 -6.29 -11.94
C VAL A 17 0.77 -5.72 -10.53
N GLU A 18 0.01 -6.19 -9.54
CA GLU A 18 0.15 -5.75 -8.15
C GLU A 18 1.48 -6.20 -7.52
N LYS A 19 1.92 -7.43 -7.83
CA LYS A 19 3.19 -8.01 -7.37
C LYS A 19 4.38 -7.26 -7.95
N LEU A 20 4.36 -7.00 -9.25
CA LEU A 20 5.40 -6.22 -9.92
C LEU A 20 5.48 -4.79 -9.35
N THR A 21 4.32 -4.14 -9.14
CA THR A 21 4.27 -2.84 -8.46
C THR A 21 4.93 -2.89 -7.08
N LEU A 22 4.58 -3.87 -6.25
CA LEU A 22 5.14 -3.97 -4.90
C LEU A 22 6.63 -4.28 -4.95
N ARG A 23 7.09 -5.10 -5.92
CA ARG A 23 8.52 -5.40 -6.13
C ARG A 23 9.33 -4.16 -6.49
N TRP A 24 8.75 -3.22 -7.25
CA TRP A 24 9.37 -1.93 -7.54
C TRP A 24 9.45 -1.04 -6.31
N ILE A 25 8.38 -0.96 -5.51
CA ILE A 25 8.38 -0.18 -4.26
C ILE A 25 9.43 -0.75 -3.30
N PHE A 26 9.49 -2.08 -3.17
CA PHE A 26 10.53 -2.77 -2.40
C PHE A 26 11.92 -2.34 -2.86
N GLN A 27 12.19 -2.43 -4.18
CA GLN A 27 13.48 -2.04 -4.72
C GLN A 27 13.81 -0.58 -4.42
N ALA A 28 12.87 0.34 -4.63
CA ALA A 28 13.08 1.76 -4.36
C ALA A 28 13.45 2.04 -2.89
N ILE A 29 12.80 1.39 -1.93
CA ILE A 29 13.14 1.55 -0.50
C ILE A 29 14.53 0.96 -0.22
N THR A 30 14.84 -0.19 -0.82
CA THR A 30 16.14 -0.85 -0.62
C THR A 30 17.28 0.00 -1.20
N ASP A 31 17.07 0.60 -2.39
CA ASP A 31 18.03 1.48 -3.05
C ASP A 31 18.18 2.84 -2.33
N PHE A 32 17.08 3.37 -1.77
CA PHE A 32 17.13 4.55 -0.90
C PHE A 32 17.91 4.24 0.39
N GLY A 33 17.94 2.97 0.82
CA GLY A 33 18.85 2.46 1.83
C GLY A 33 18.77 3.24 3.13
N MET A 34 19.93 3.55 3.71
CA MET A 34 20.03 4.29 4.98
C MET A 34 19.64 5.76 4.89
N GLU A 35 19.43 6.34 3.70
CA GLU A 35 18.98 7.73 3.56
C GLU A 35 17.63 7.94 4.28
N ALA A 36 16.71 6.97 4.22
CA ALA A 36 15.42 7.05 4.92
C ALA A 36 15.62 7.16 6.44
N HIS A 37 16.55 6.37 6.98
CA HIS A 37 16.88 6.40 8.39
C HIS A 37 17.48 7.75 8.79
N GLU A 38 18.40 8.30 7.99
CA GLU A 38 18.98 9.62 8.24
C GLU A 38 17.93 10.74 8.25
N VAL A 39 16.96 10.70 7.34
CA VAL A 39 15.87 11.69 7.31
C VAL A 39 15.01 11.58 8.57
N PHE A 40 14.66 10.36 9.01
CA PHE A 40 13.94 10.15 10.27
C PHE A 40 14.71 10.69 11.49
N LEU A 41 16.02 10.48 11.55
CA LEU A 41 16.85 10.96 12.65
C LEU A 41 17.00 12.49 12.69
N LYS A 42 17.15 13.13 11.52
CA LYS A 42 17.57 14.53 11.42
C LYS A 42 16.40 15.50 11.24
N SER A 43 15.27 15.05 10.71
CA SER A 43 14.15 15.95 10.42
C SER A 43 13.45 16.42 11.70
N PRO A 44 13.18 17.73 11.84
CA PRO A 44 12.38 18.28 12.94
C PRO A 44 10.87 18.16 12.70
N ASP A 45 10.46 17.65 11.53
CA ASP A 45 9.05 17.59 11.14
C ASP A 45 8.30 16.47 11.88
N ARG A 46 6.98 16.47 11.75
CA ARG A 46 6.18 15.38 12.32
C ARG A 46 6.45 14.12 11.52
N VAL A 47 6.58 12.98 12.21
CA VAL A 47 6.79 11.65 11.62
C VAL A 47 5.86 11.29 10.46
N LYS A 48 4.62 11.81 10.47
CA LYS A 48 3.68 11.62 9.36
C LYS A 48 4.16 12.32 8.10
N ASP A 49 4.58 13.58 8.22
CA ASP A 49 5.05 14.40 7.11
C ASP A 49 6.39 13.84 6.59
N ILE A 50 7.27 13.40 7.50
CA ILE A 50 8.52 12.68 7.15
C ILE A 50 8.24 11.44 6.30
N ALA A 51 7.29 10.59 6.72
CA ALA A 51 6.95 9.37 5.98
C ALA A 51 6.35 9.67 4.60
N GLU A 52 5.52 10.71 4.47
CA GLU A 52 4.98 11.19 3.18
C GLU A 52 6.09 11.67 2.25
N ASP A 53 7.03 12.47 2.75
CA ASP A 53 8.10 13.04 1.95
C ASP A 53 9.10 11.97 1.49
N ILE A 54 9.53 11.07 2.37
CA ILE A 54 10.36 9.92 1.98
C ILE A 54 9.65 9.07 0.92
N THR A 55 8.35 8.82 1.09
CA THR A 55 7.56 8.06 0.13
C THR A 55 7.50 8.75 -1.24
N ARG A 56 7.35 10.08 -1.27
CA ARG A 56 7.35 10.83 -2.52
C ARG A 56 8.73 10.78 -3.18
N GLU A 57 9.78 11.02 -2.42
CA GLU A 57 11.15 11.06 -2.93
C GLU A 57 11.60 9.70 -3.48
N LEU A 58 11.34 8.60 -2.76
CA LEU A 58 11.72 7.26 -3.22
C LEU A 58 11.01 6.88 -4.53
N LEU A 59 9.74 7.27 -4.68
CA LEU A 59 8.93 6.92 -5.85
C LEU A 59 9.18 7.84 -7.04
N ASP A 60 9.57 9.09 -6.80
CA ASP A 60 9.99 10.00 -7.87
C ASP A 60 11.38 9.64 -8.41
N ARG A 61 12.27 9.05 -7.58
CA ARG A 61 13.54 8.46 -8.03
C ARG A 61 13.33 7.18 -8.85
N LEU A 62 12.23 6.44 -8.64
CA LEU A 62 11.90 5.26 -9.44
C LEU A 62 11.35 5.67 -10.82
N ALA A 63 12.26 5.79 -11.79
CA ALA A 63 11.89 6.05 -13.17
C ALA A 63 10.91 4.98 -13.68
N GLY A 64 9.76 5.42 -14.21
CA GLY A 64 8.72 4.55 -14.73
C GLY A 64 8.05 5.14 -15.96
N TYR A 65 7.22 4.34 -16.62
CA TYR A 65 6.47 4.75 -17.81
C TYR A 65 5.23 5.57 -17.42
N ASN A 66 5.49 6.76 -16.87
CA ASN A 66 4.45 7.67 -16.41
C ASN A 66 3.62 8.21 -17.57
N VAL A 67 2.31 8.28 -17.36
CA VAL A 67 1.36 8.86 -18.32
C VAL A 67 1.08 10.30 -17.88
N PRO A 68 1.00 11.28 -18.80
CA PRO A 68 0.64 12.67 -18.49
C PRO A 68 -0.86 12.82 -18.17
N GLN A 69 -1.43 11.90 -17.38
CA GLN A 69 -2.79 11.93 -16.89
C GLN A 69 -2.77 12.21 -15.38
N ARG A 70 -3.45 13.28 -14.96
CA ARG A 70 -3.62 13.58 -13.54
C ARG A 70 -4.61 12.60 -12.91
N ILE A 71 -4.22 12.01 -11.79
CA ILE A 71 -5.05 11.19 -10.91
C ILE A 71 -5.47 12.04 -9.72
N TYR A 72 -6.73 11.91 -9.30
CA TYR A 72 -7.30 12.58 -8.14
C TYR A 72 -7.54 11.60 -7.00
N GLY A 73 -7.42 12.06 -5.76
CA GLY A 73 -7.60 11.27 -4.55
C GLY A 73 -6.85 11.86 -3.37
N THR A 74 -7.19 11.44 -2.15
CA THR A 74 -6.61 11.96 -0.89
C THR A 74 -5.35 11.23 -0.44
N VAL A 75 -4.89 10.24 -1.22
CA VAL A 75 -3.69 9.45 -0.93
C VAL A 75 -2.42 10.26 -1.20
N ASP A 76 -1.39 10.03 -0.37
CA ASP A 76 -0.13 10.78 -0.29
C ASP A 76 0.63 10.79 -1.61
N TYR A 77 0.81 9.62 -2.22
CA TYR A 77 1.39 9.47 -3.55
C TYR A 77 0.40 8.84 -4.53
N LYS A 78 0.33 9.39 -5.74
CA LYS A 78 -0.55 8.90 -6.80
C LYS A 78 0.02 9.17 -8.18
N LYS A 79 -0.07 8.18 -9.08
CA LYS A 79 0.50 8.29 -10.43
C LYS A 79 -0.26 7.44 -11.44
N ALA A 80 -0.53 8.02 -12.61
CA ALA A 80 -0.93 7.26 -13.79
C ALA A 80 0.34 6.76 -14.49
N ARG A 81 0.41 5.47 -14.77
CA ARG A 81 1.57 4.88 -15.45
C ARG A 81 1.18 3.66 -16.28
N TYR A 82 2.08 3.22 -17.15
CA TYR A 82 2.04 1.90 -17.74
C TYR A 82 2.83 0.91 -16.91
N ILE A 83 2.28 -0.29 -16.78
CA ILE A 83 2.99 -1.48 -16.34
C ILE A 83 3.29 -2.29 -17.59
N ILE A 84 4.58 -2.49 -17.86
CA ILE A 84 5.06 -3.26 -19.00
C ILE A 84 5.41 -4.66 -18.49
N MET A 85 4.71 -5.66 -19.02
CA MET A 85 4.96 -7.08 -18.80
C MET A 85 5.39 -7.73 -20.13
N PRO A 86 5.98 -8.93 -20.12
CA PRO A 86 6.50 -9.56 -21.34
C PRO A 86 5.49 -9.62 -22.50
N GLU A 87 4.24 -9.96 -22.20
CA GLU A 87 3.20 -10.19 -23.22
C GLU A 87 2.25 -9.01 -23.42
N GLN A 88 2.25 -8.03 -22.52
CA GLN A 88 1.23 -6.97 -22.51
C GLN A 88 1.65 -5.73 -21.75
N THR A 89 0.97 -4.63 -22.08
CA THR A 89 1.06 -3.38 -21.33
C THR A 89 -0.30 -3.04 -20.75
N VAL A 90 -0.33 -2.60 -19.49
CA VAL A 90 -1.55 -2.24 -18.77
C VAL A 90 -1.42 -0.83 -18.21
N ARG A 91 -2.47 -0.02 -18.32
CA ARG A 91 -2.57 1.25 -17.60
C ARG A 91 -2.89 1.02 -16.13
N GLN A 92 -2.12 1.63 -15.24
CA GLN A 92 -2.30 1.56 -13.80
C GLN A 92 -2.53 2.94 -13.20
N ALA A 93 -3.48 3.01 -12.27
CA ALA A 93 -3.69 4.11 -11.36
C ALA A 93 -3.10 3.67 -10.01
N LEU A 94 -1.87 4.11 -9.75
CA LEU A 94 -1.15 3.76 -8.53
C LEU A 94 -1.54 4.73 -7.41
N PHE A 95 -1.88 4.18 -6.25
CA PHE A 95 -2.11 4.90 -5.01
C PHE A 95 -1.20 4.32 -3.93
N ILE A 96 -0.36 5.15 -3.31
CA ILE A 96 0.52 4.75 -2.22
C ILE A 96 0.29 5.68 -1.03
N ASP A 97 -0.15 5.09 0.07
CA ASP A 97 -0.37 5.77 1.33
C ASP A 97 0.78 5.44 2.29
N SER A 98 1.32 6.45 2.95
CA SER A 98 2.39 6.29 3.92
C SER A 98 1.83 6.37 5.34
N LYS A 99 2.45 5.61 6.23
CA LYS A 99 2.07 5.52 7.65
C LYS A 99 3.33 5.51 8.49
N ALA A 100 3.37 6.32 9.54
CA ALA A 100 4.43 6.27 10.55
C ALA A 100 3.82 5.91 11.90
N GLU A 101 4.16 4.74 12.45
CA GLU A 101 3.60 4.26 13.72
C GLU A 101 4.67 3.55 14.56
N LYS A 102 4.45 3.46 15.87
CA LYS A 102 5.35 2.73 16.80
C LYS A 102 5.15 1.21 16.79
N GLU A 103 4.05 0.74 16.18
CA GLU A 103 3.70 -0.66 16.03
C GLU A 103 3.49 -1.00 14.55
N ASN A 104 3.86 -2.21 14.12
CA ASN A 104 3.81 -2.63 12.70
C ASN A 104 3.01 -3.92 12.48
N ARG A 105 1.97 -4.17 13.28
CA ARG A 105 1.14 -5.38 13.14
C ARG A 105 0.01 -5.23 12.12
N SER A 106 -0.42 -3.99 11.92
CA SER A 106 -1.55 -3.63 11.07
C SER A 106 -1.46 -2.15 10.67
N ALA A 107 -2.11 -1.76 9.58
CA ALA A 107 -2.27 -0.36 9.20
C ALA A 107 -3.75 0.03 9.20
N THR A 108 -4.08 1.24 9.63
CA THR A 108 -5.45 1.78 9.54
C THR A 108 -5.71 2.27 8.12
N ILE A 109 -6.81 1.78 7.52
CA ILE A 109 -7.24 2.04 6.16
C ILE A 109 -8.57 2.77 6.18
N GLN A 110 -8.64 3.90 5.47
CA GLN A 110 -9.89 4.58 5.18
C GLN A 110 -10.59 3.93 3.98
N MET A 111 -11.91 4.00 3.91
CA MET A 111 -12.64 3.41 2.76
C MET A 111 -12.27 4.07 1.43
N SER A 112 -11.82 5.32 1.44
CA SER A 112 -11.23 6.05 0.29
C SER A 112 -9.89 5.49 -0.20
N GLN A 113 -9.32 4.50 0.46
CA GLN A 113 -8.01 3.93 0.16
C GLN A 113 -8.09 2.48 -0.33
N THR A 114 -9.28 1.87 -0.38
CA THR A 114 -9.45 0.49 -0.87
C THR A 114 -10.58 0.39 -1.87
N SER A 115 -10.43 -0.50 -2.85
CA SER A 115 -11.51 -0.89 -3.77
C SER A 115 -12.22 -2.18 -3.32
N MET A 116 -11.67 -2.89 -2.33
CA MET A 116 -12.30 -4.08 -1.77
C MET A 116 -13.53 -3.73 -0.93
N ARG A 117 -14.45 -4.67 -0.87
CA ARG A 117 -15.46 -4.72 0.20
C ARG A 117 -14.81 -5.23 1.48
N VAL A 118 -15.15 -4.59 2.59
CA VAL A 118 -14.75 -4.99 3.94
C VAL A 118 -15.84 -5.86 4.52
N ARG A 119 -15.61 -7.18 4.51
CA ARG A 119 -16.44 -8.17 5.21
C ARG A 119 -15.72 -8.66 6.46
N GLN A 120 -16.25 -8.34 7.64
CA GLN A 120 -15.71 -8.82 8.92
C GLN A 120 -16.81 -8.98 9.98
N LYS A 121 -16.56 -9.84 10.98
CA LYS A 121 -17.34 -9.88 12.22
C LYS A 121 -16.81 -8.88 13.25
N ARG A 122 -17.70 -8.13 13.90
CA ARG A 122 -17.37 -7.20 15.00
C ARG A 122 -18.42 -7.32 16.10
N SER A 123 -18.01 -7.80 17.27
CA SER A 123 -18.84 -7.83 18.49
C SER A 123 -20.29 -8.26 18.21
N ASP A 124 -20.42 -9.42 17.54
CA ASP A 124 -21.67 -10.07 17.12
C ASP A 124 -22.45 -9.49 15.94
N SER A 125 -21.91 -8.46 15.27
CA SER A 125 -22.46 -7.95 14.00
C SER A 125 -21.55 -8.27 12.81
N GLU A 126 -22.18 -8.53 11.66
CA GLU A 126 -21.51 -8.66 10.37
C GLU A 126 -21.47 -7.29 9.70
N ILE A 127 -20.27 -6.86 9.30
CA ILE A 127 -20.05 -5.61 8.59
C ILE A 127 -19.74 -5.96 7.14
N ASP A 128 -20.48 -5.40 6.18
CA ASP A 128 -20.20 -5.46 4.74
C ASP A 128 -20.22 -4.06 4.13
N GLU A 129 -19.06 -3.40 4.15
CA GLU A 129 -18.89 -2.02 3.66
C GLU A 129 -18.09 -2.00 2.37
N LYS A 130 -18.57 -1.26 1.36
CA LYS A 130 -17.86 -1.14 0.07
C LYS A 130 -16.76 -0.10 0.17
N GLY A 131 -15.55 -0.44 -0.29
CA GLY A 131 -14.49 0.53 -0.56
C GLY A 131 -14.93 1.61 -1.56
N PHE A 132 -14.39 2.81 -1.41
CA PHE A 132 -14.76 3.96 -2.22
C PHE A 132 -13.86 4.13 -3.45
N LEU A 133 -12.69 3.47 -3.50
CA LEU A 133 -11.93 3.43 -4.74
C LEU A 133 -12.61 2.50 -5.75
N PRO A 134 -12.66 2.87 -7.03
CA PRO A 134 -13.10 1.96 -8.06
C PRO A 134 -12.04 0.88 -8.28
N GLU A 135 -12.46 -0.34 -8.61
CA GLU A 135 -11.57 -1.42 -9.05
C GLU A 135 -10.78 -1.03 -10.31
N ILE A 136 -11.45 -0.30 -11.22
CA ILE A 136 -10.88 0.26 -12.44
C ILE A 136 -11.24 1.75 -12.48
N SER A 137 -10.23 2.59 -12.34
CA SER A 137 -10.39 4.04 -12.39
C SER A 137 -10.53 4.52 -13.84
N LYS A 138 -11.41 5.51 -14.07
CA LYS A 138 -11.52 6.20 -15.35
C LYS A 138 -10.99 7.63 -15.21
N TYR A 139 -10.00 7.98 -16.02
CA TYR A 139 -9.46 9.34 -16.10
C TYR A 139 -9.33 9.75 -17.56
N GLY A 140 -10.04 10.81 -17.96
CA GLY A 140 -10.26 11.13 -19.37
C GLY A 140 -10.99 9.97 -20.06
N GLU A 141 -10.54 9.60 -21.25
CA GLU A 141 -11.08 8.46 -22.01
C GLU A 141 -10.43 7.11 -21.68
N ASN A 142 -9.44 7.11 -20.78
CA ASN A 142 -8.66 5.92 -20.47
C ASN A 142 -9.11 5.24 -19.17
N HIS A 143 -8.97 3.92 -19.14
CA HIS A 143 -9.20 3.09 -17.97
C HIS A 143 -7.87 2.64 -17.37
N TYR A 144 -7.82 2.58 -16.05
CA TYR A 144 -6.62 2.26 -15.29
C TYR A 144 -6.97 1.22 -14.24
N LEU A 145 -6.18 0.14 -14.14
CA LEU A 145 -6.27 -0.77 -13.02
C LEU A 145 -5.90 0.00 -11.74
N THR A 146 -6.80 0.04 -10.77
CA THR A 146 -6.51 0.67 -9.47
C THR A 146 -5.62 -0.26 -8.67
N THR A 147 -4.43 0.22 -8.28
CA THR A 147 -3.52 -0.53 -7.42
C THR A 147 -3.21 0.30 -6.20
N THR A 148 -3.51 -0.22 -5.02
CA THR A 148 -3.18 0.44 -3.75
C THR A 148 -2.04 -0.28 -3.05
N SER A 149 -1.08 0.45 -2.53
CA SER A 149 -0.07 -0.08 -1.62
C SER A 149 0.13 0.85 -0.41
N LEU A 150 0.72 0.31 0.63
CA LEU A 150 1.03 1.01 1.87
C LEU A 150 2.54 0.96 2.08
N VAL A 151 3.11 2.04 2.56
CA VAL A 151 4.48 2.09 3.11
C VAL A 151 4.38 2.47 4.58
N HIS A 152 4.59 1.49 5.45
CA HIS A 152 4.44 1.62 6.89
C HIS A 152 5.82 1.67 7.55
N PHE A 153 6.19 2.85 8.03
CA PHE A 153 7.44 3.14 8.73
C PHE A 153 7.25 2.91 10.23
N LYS A 154 7.90 1.87 10.75
CA LYS A 154 8.01 1.61 12.16
C LYS A 154 9.22 2.36 12.73
N TYR A 155 8.96 3.23 13.70
CA TYR A 155 10.01 3.96 14.40
C TYR A 155 9.89 3.85 15.92
N GLN A 156 10.96 4.23 16.61
CA GLN A 156 11.00 4.39 18.05
C GLN A 156 11.53 5.78 18.41
N ASP A 157 10.99 6.37 19.47
CA ASP A 157 11.50 7.64 19.99
C ASP A 157 12.51 7.38 21.11
N THR A 158 13.68 8.00 20.98
CA THR A 158 14.70 8.08 22.04
C THR A 158 15.16 9.52 22.14
N ASP A 159 15.05 10.15 23.31
CA ASP A 159 15.48 11.55 23.52
C ASP A 159 14.93 12.57 22.49
N ASN A 160 13.66 12.39 22.09
CA ASN A 160 12.96 13.17 21.04
C ASN A 160 13.54 12.99 19.62
N ILE A 161 14.34 11.96 19.38
CA ILE A 161 14.84 11.57 18.06
C ILE A 161 14.05 10.37 17.56
N HIS A 162 13.67 10.38 16.28
CA HIS A 162 12.90 9.32 15.65
C HIS A 162 13.83 8.31 14.97
N HIS A 163 13.99 7.12 15.56
CA HIS A 163 14.82 6.06 15.01
C HIS A 163 13.97 5.12 14.14
N LEU A 164 14.20 5.13 12.83
CA LEU A 164 13.55 4.20 11.91
C LEU A 164 14.07 2.77 12.14
N GLN A 165 13.19 1.81 12.37
CA GLN A 165 13.56 0.41 12.65
C GLN A 165 13.21 -0.52 11.51
N GLU A 166 12.05 -0.32 10.91
CA GLU A 166 11.51 -1.23 9.91
C GLU A 166 10.58 -0.47 8.98
N VAL A 167 10.60 -0.82 7.70
CA VAL A 167 9.58 -0.44 6.73
C VAL A 167 8.84 -1.69 6.29
N THR A 168 7.56 -1.77 6.62
CA THR A 168 6.64 -2.78 6.07
C THR A 168 5.95 -2.19 4.86
N ILE A 169 6.03 -2.85 3.71
CA ILE A 169 5.22 -2.52 2.54
C ILE A 169 4.13 -3.58 2.34
N ALA A 170 2.93 -3.12 2.00
CA ALA A 170 1.80 -4.01 1.76
C ALA A 170 1.04 -3.65 0.49
N SER A 171 0.77 -4.62 -0.38
CA SER A 171 -0.11 -4.46 -1.53
C SER A 171 -1.53 -4.86 -1.14
N ILE A 172 -2.43 -3.86 -1.07
CA ILE A 172 -3.84 -4.11 -0.80
C ILE A 172 -4.46 -4.68 -2.08
N PRO A 173 -5.09 -5.87 -2.04
CA PRO A 173 -5.66 -6.47 -3.23
C PRO A 173 -6.74 -5.56 -3.85
N ASN A 174 -6.82 -5.53 -5.17
CA ASN A 174 -7.94 -4.89 -5.86
C ASN A 174 -9.27 -5.59 -5.54
N GLY A 175 -10.38 -4.85 -5.55
CA GLY A 175 -11.73 -5.39 -5.34
C GLY A 175 -12.11 -6.55 -6.29
N LEU A 176 -11.53 -6.62 -7.50
CA LEU A 176 -11.72 -7.77 -8.40
C LEU A 176 -11.21 -9.10 -7.80
N LEU A 177 -10.28 -9.03 -6.85
CA LEU A 177 -9.73 -10.17 -6.13
C LEU A 177 -10.50 -10.50 -4.83
N GLN A 178 -11.70 -9.94 -4.63
CA GLN A 178 -12.51 -10.10 -3.40
C GLN A 178 -12.65 -11.55 -2.96
N HIS A 179 -12.98 -12.45 -3.89
CA HIS A 179 -13.25 -13.87 -3.62
C HIS A 179 -12.03 -14.62 -3.05
N LYS A 180 -10.81 -14.11 -3.27
CA LYS A 180 -9.57 -14.73 -2.78
C LYS A 180 -9.15 -14.19 -1.42
N TYR A 181 -9.26 -12.87 -1.24
CA TYR A 181 -8.69 -12.18 -0.08
C TYR A 181 -9.71 -11.82 1.01
N ASN A 182 -10.99 -11.68 0.66
CA ASN A 182 -12.05 -11.46 1.62
C ASN A 182 -13.40 -12.03 1.13
N PRO A 183 -13.49 -13.35 0.87
CA PRO A 183 -14.72 -13.97 0.42
C PRO A 183 -15.85 -13.88 1.45
N THR A 184 -15.55 -14.07 2.74
CA THR A 184 -16.53 -14.14 3.83
C THR A 184 -16.15 -13.26 5.02
N TYR A 185 -17.03 -13.15 6.01
CA TYR A 185 -16.76 -12.40 7.24
C TYR A 185 -15.70 -13.04 8.14
N ASP A 186 -15.47 -14.34 8.01
CA ASP A 186 -14.47 -15.09 8.79
C ASP A 186 -13.15 -15.22 8.04
N ASP A 187 -13.23 -15.39 6.72
CA ASP A 187 -12.08 -15.46 5.83
C ASP A 187 -11.79 -14.08 5.20
N ASN A 188 -10.94 -13.31 5.87
CA ASN A 188 -10.66 -11.92 5.53
C ASN A 188 -9.23 -11.52 5.91
N ILE A 189 -8.82 -10.33 5.46
CA ILE A 189 -7.54 -9.69 5.80
C ILE A 189 -7.69 -8.52 6.77
N TRP A 190 -8.90 -8.31 7.29
CA TRP A 190 -9.28 -7.13 8.05
C TRP A 190 -9.28 -7.39 9.57
N LEU A 191 -9.12 -6.31 10.32
CA LEU A 191 -9.35 -6.21 11.75
C LEU A 191 -10.25 -5.01 12.01
N ALA A 192 -11.01 -5.07 13.11
CA ALA A 192 -11.82 -3.95 13.56
C ALA A 192 -10.95 -2.68 13.68
N GLY A 193 -11.42 -1.60 13.05
CA GLY A 193 -10.80 -0.28 13.13
C GLY A 193 -10.96 0.35 14.52
N ARG A 194 -10.14 1.36 14.80
CA ARG A 194 -10.23 2.18 16.03
C ARG A 194 -11.30 3.27 15.93
N ASN A 195 -12.38 3.05 15.18
CA ASN A 195 -13.43 4.06 15.08
C ASN A 195 -14.24 4.14 16.38
N ALA A 196 -14.67 5.36 16.71
CA ALA A 196 -15.74 5.63 17.67
C ALA A 196 -17.02 5.99 16.89
N PRO A 197 -17.83 5.01 16.43
CA PRO A 197 -19.06 5.28 15.67
C PRO A 197 -20.01 6.27 16.37
N THR A 198 -19.96 6.31 17.70
CA THR A 198 -20.74 7.21 18.55
C THR A 198 -20.39 8.69 18.38
N LEU A 199 -19.26 9.02 17.75
CA LEU A 199 -18.80 10.38 17.47
C LEU A 199 -19.01 10.80 16.00
N GLY A 200 -19.68 9.98 15.18
CA GLY A 200 -19.93 10.28 13.77
C GLY A 200 -18.70 10.18 12.86
N GLU A 201 -17.65 9.49 13.31
CA GLU A 201 -16.45 9.27 12.50
C GLU A 201 -16.73 8.33 11.31
N ASP A 202 -16.14 8.64 10.16
CA ASP A 202 -16.16 7.78 8.98
C ASP A 202 -15.67 6.37 9.31
N PHE A 203 -16.29 5.36 8.69
CA PHE A 203 -15.90 3.98 8.86
C PHE A 203 -14.44 3.77 8.43
N ARG A 204 -13.66 3.11 9.30
CA ARG A 204 -12.25 2.75 9.07
C ARG A 204 -12.04 1.31 9.48
N VAL A 205 -11.12 0.65 8.79
CA VAL A 205 -10.74 -0.74 9.05
C VAL A 205 -9.23 -0.81 9.27
N ARG A 206 -8.72 -1.88 9.87
CA ARG A 206 -7.28 -2.15 9.91
C ARG A 206 -6.93 -3.33 9.02
N LEU A 207 -5.94 -3.16 8.15
CA LEU A 207 -5.35 -4.26 7.39
C LEU A 207 -4.43 -5.07 8.31
N SER A 208 -4.68 -6.36 8.48
CA SER A 208 -3.75 -7.25 9.18
C SER A 208 -2.66 -7.73 8.24
N PHE A 209 -1.41 -7.36 8.51
CA PHE A 209 -0.29 -7.83 7.72
C PHE A 209 -0.10 -9.35 7.83
N ALA A 210 -0.36 -9.94 9.00
CA ALA A 210 -0.26 -11.39 9.19
C ALA A 210 -1.31 -12.15 8.35
N LYS A 211 -2.59 -11.73 8.39
CA LYS A 211 -3.65 -12.36 7.58
C LYS A 211 -3.43 -12.16 6.07
N LEU A 212 -2.96 -10.97 5.66
CA LEU A 212 -2.65 -10.72 4.26
C LEU A 212 -1.50 -11.61 3.78
N LYS A 213 -0.42 -11.70 4.58
CA LYS A 213 0.74 -12.54 4.28
C LYS A 213 0.41 -14.02 4.24
N SER A 214 -0.52 -14.50 5.07
CA SER A 214 -0.97 -15.90 5.02
C SER A 214 -1.79 -16.23 3.78
N LYS A 215 -2.40 -15.24 3.12
CA LYS A 215 -3.08 -15.40 1.82
C LYS A 215 -2.12 -15.38 0.64
N ALA A 216 -1.14 -14.49 0.68
CA ALA A 216 -0.05 -14.43 -0.29
C ALA A 216 1.17 -13.78 0.37
N SER A 217 2.25 -14.57 0.55
CA SER A 217 3.51 -14.16 1.20
C SER A 217 4.02 -12.84 0.64
N TRP A 218 4.00 -12.73 -0.69
CA TRP A 218 4.58 -11.61 -1.40
C TRP A 218 3.88 -10.28 -1.13
N ARG A 219 2.62 -10.28 -0.68
CA ARG A 219 1.83 -9.06 -0.49
C ARG A 219 2.30 -8.21 0.69
N VAL A 220 3.15 -8.75 1.56
CA VAL A 220 3.72 -8.03 2.70
C VAL A 220 5.21 -8.27 2.75
N GLN A 221 5.99 -7.23 2.52
CA GLN A 221 7.45 -7.26 2.62
C GLN A 221 7.94 -6.38 3.75
N ARG A 222 9.13 -6.70 4.25
CA ARG A 222 9.76 -5.96 5.34
C ARG A 222 11.21 -5.66 4.99
N ILE A 223 11.62 -4.45 5.34
CA ILE A 223 12.97 -3.95 5.23
C ILE A 223 13.37 -3.45 6.62
N PHE A 224 14.50 -3.89 7.12
CA PHE A 224 14.98 -3.63 8.47
C PHE A 224 16.18 -2.69 8.44
N TYR A 225 16.24 -1.80 9.41
CA TYR A 225 17.27 -0.80 9.58
C TYR A 225 18.06 -1.11 10.84
N ASN A 226 19.37 -1.27 10.69
CA ASN A 226 20.28 -1.47 11.80
C ASN A 226 21.24 -0.28 11.89
N GLU A 227 20.95 0.62 12.81
CA GLU A 227 21.75 1.82 13.06
C GLU A 227 23.19 1.50 13.50
N SER A 228 23.40 0.43 14.26
CA SER A 228 24.74 0.09 14.76
C SER A 228 25.71 -0.34 13.66
N PHE A 229 25.19 -0.95 12.58
CA PHE A 229 26.00 -1.37 11.43
C PHE A 229 25.81 -0.47 10.20
N MET A 230 24.93 0.53 10.29
CA MET A 230 24.52 1.37 9.15
C MET A 230 24.02 0.53 7.96
N GLU A 231 23.20 -0.48 8.25
CA GLU A 231 22.72 -1.45 7.28
C GLU A 231 21.21 -1.37 7.10
N CYS A 232 20.79 -1.35 5.82
CA CYS A 232 19.41 -1.52 5.40
C CYS A 232 19.30 -2.88 4.70
N THR A 233 18.48 -3.78 5.24
CA THR A 233 18.36 -5.16 4.73
C THR A 233 16.91 -5.54 4.51
N GLY A 234 16.63 -6.17 3.38
CA GLY A 234 15.31 -6.73 3.09
C GLY A 234 15.48 -7.95 2.22
N GLN A 235 14.67 -8.98 2.47
CA GLN A 235 14.58 -10.15 1.61
C GLN A 235 13.17 -10.19 1.01
N TRP A 236 13.10 -10.33 -0.32
CA TRP A 236 11.83 -10.48 -1.00
C TRP A 236 11.28 -11.89 -0.79
N ASP A 237 10.11 -11.97 -0.17
CA ASP A 237 9.35 -13.20 -0.07
C ASP A 237 8.53 -13.39 -1.35
N SER A 238 8.88 -14.40 -2.15
CA SER A 238 8.22 -14.74 -3.43
C SER A 238 6.83 -15.33 -3.28
#